data_AF-A0A3T0W0W3-F1
#
_entry.id   AF-A0A3T0W0W3-F1
#
_cell.length_a   1.000
_cell.length_b   1.000
_cell.length_c   1.000
_cell.angle_alpha   90.00
_cell.angle_beta   90.00
_cell.angle_gamma   90.00
#
_symmetry.space_group_name_H-M   'P 1'
#
loop_
_entity.id
_entity.type
_entity.pdbx_description
1 polymer ?
#
loop_
_entity_poly.entity_id
_entity_poly.type
_entity_poly.pdbx_seq_one_letter_code
_entity_poly.pdbx_strand_id
1 'polypeptide(L)'
;MKNTLITLAFIALSALFFAPFSQAHGDTKPLHGGVVKVEHEMVFELVRGETGASLYLRDHGKPYPTAKVTGDITVLANGKKADAALTAAGDNKMTADVVIPDGAKVLVKVKESGHHSVTVRFTF
;
A
#
# COMPACT_ATOMS: atom_id res chain seq x y z
N MET A 1 39.01 -25.92 30.00
CA MET A 1 37.73 -25.39 30.55
C MET A 1 37.48 -23.93 30.19
N LYS A 2 38.46 -23.01 30.33
CA LYS A 2 38.26 -21.57 30.01
C LYS A 2 38.00 -21.29 28.52
N ASN A 3 38.66 -22.02 27.61
CA ASN A 3 38.46 -21.85 26.17
C ASN A 3 37.12 -22.39 25.67
N THR A 4 36.59 -23.43 26.32
CA THR A 4 35.30 -24.05 25.97
C THR A 4 34.13 -23.08 26.21
N LEU A 5 34.20 -22.27 27.27
CA LEU A 5 33.19 -21.24 27.57
C LEU A 5 33.18 -20.12 26.53
N ILE A 6 34.35 -19.74 26.00
CA ILE A 6 34.49 -18.71 24.96
C ILE A 6 33.93 -19.20 23.62
N THR A 7 34.16 -20.46 23.27
CA THR A 7 33.62 -21.06 22.04
C THR A 7 32.10 -21.18 22.08
N LEU A 8 31.52 -21.56 23.23
CA LEU A 8 30.06 -21.58 23.41
C LEU A 8 29.44 -20.19 23.31
N ALA A 9 30.10 -19.16 23.86
CA ALA A 9 29.63 -17.78 23.77
C ALA A 9 29.60 -17.25 22.33
N PHE A 10 30.59 -17.62 21.50
CA PHE A 10 30.63 -17.24 20.09
C PHE A 10 29.54 -17.90 19.24
N ILE A 11 29.24 -19.17 19.50
CA ILE A 11 28.16 -19.89 18.80
C ILE A 11 26.80 -19.29 19.16
N ALA A 12 26.56 -18.97 20.44
CA ALA A 12 25.32 -18.34 20.89
C ALA A 12 25.11 -16.94 20.29
N LEU A 13 26.18 -16.17 20.07
CA LEU A 13 26.08 -14.83 19.46
C LEU A 13 25.75 -14.88 17.96
N SER A 14 26.17 -15.93 17.25
CA SER A 14 25.91 -16.09 15.81
C SER A 14 24.44 -16.35 15.46
N ALA A 15 23.66 -16.90 16.41
CA ALA A 15 22.24 -17.20 16.23
C ALA A 15 21.33 -15.95 16.23
N LEU A 16 21.82 -14.80 16.71
CA LEU A 16 21.04 -13.55 16.75
C LEU A 16 20.99 -12.83 15.39
N PHE A 17 21.83 -13.20 14.42
CA PHE A 17 21.91 -12.53 13.11
C PHE A 17 20.98 -13.13 12.04
N PHE A 18 20.33 -14.27 12.33
CA PHE A 18 19.43 -14.95 11.39
C PHE A 18 17.98 -14.95 11.89
N ALA A 19 17.52 -13.84 12.45
CA ALA A 19 16.07 -13.64 12.56
C ALA A 19 15.55 -13.27 11.15
N PRO A 20 14.83 -14.15 10.44
CA PRO A 20 14.08 -13.70 9.28
C PRO A 20 13.12 -12.62 9.79
N PHE A 21 13.19 -11.42 9.23
CA PHE A 21 12.12 -10.44 9.37
C PHE A 21 10.89 -11.05 8.68
N SER A 22 10.12 -11.86 9.41
CA SER A 22 8.78 -12.24 9.00
C SER A 22 7.95 -10.97 9.10
N GLN A 23 7.85 -10.24 8.00
CA GLN A 23 6.87 -9.16 7.81
C GLN A 23 5.49 -9.82 7.74
N ALA A 24 5.02 -10.25 8.90
CA ALA A 24 3.65 -10.66 9.09
C ALA A 24 2.80 -9.39 8.99
N HIS A 25 1.90 -9.39 8.00
CA HIS A 25 0.88 -8.37 7.72
C HIS A 25 1.43 -7.20 6.89
N GLY A 26 0.69 -6.85 5.83
CA GLY A 26 1.13 -6.09 4.65
C GLY A 26 2.15 -4.97 4.89
N ASP A 27 3.15 -4.89 4.03
CA ASP A 27 4.19 -3.86 4.08
C ASP A 27 3.59 -2.45 3.96
N THR A 28 3.58 -1.72 5.07
CA THR A 28 3.05 -0.36 5.16
C THR A 28 4.03 0.71 4.70
N LYS A 29 5.25 0.33 4.28
CA LYS A 29 6.22 1.30 3.76
C LYS A 29 5.73 1.87 2.42
N PRO A 30 5.64 3.21 2.28
CA PRO A 30 5.40 3.84 0.98
C PRO A 30 6.57 3.57 0.05
N LEU A 31 6.29 3.11 -1.18
CA LEU A 31 7.29 2.87 -2.22
C LEU A 31 7.30 3.96 -3.29
N HIS A 32 6.27 4.80 -3.33
CA HIS A 32 6.04 5.85 -4.32
C HIS A 32 5.83 7.24 -3.70
N GLY A 33 6.04 7.36 -2.38
CA GLY A 33 5.87 8.61 -1.64
C GLY A 33 4.43 8.95 -1.29
N GLY A 34 3.52 7.97 -1.36
CA GLY A 34 2.10 8.14 -1.07
C GLY A 34 1.70 7.83 0.38
N VAL A 35 0.39 7.89 0.63
CA VAL A 35 -0.22 7.40 1.87
C VAL A 35 -0.59 5.93 1.67
N VAL A 36 -0.12 5.06 2.56
CA VAL A 36 -0.35 3.61 2.49
C VAL A 36 -1.47 3.19 3.44
N LYS A 37 -2.35 2.32 2.96
CA LYS A 37 -3.38 1.63 3.74
C LYS A 37 -3.36 0.14 3.42
N VAL A 38 -3.74 -0.68 4.39
CA VAL A 38 -3.90 -2.12 4.22
C VAL A 38 -5.35 -2.47 4.51
N GLU A 39 -6.02 -3.12 3.56
CA GLU A 39 -7.40 -3.57 3.66
C GLU A 39 -7.53 -4.93 3.00
N HIS A 40 -8.15 -5.91 3.68
CA HIS A 40 -8.23 -7.30 3.18
C HIS A 40 -6.86 -7.88 2.75
N GLU A 41 -5.81 -7.66 3.55
CA GLU A 41 -4.43 -8.11 3.30
C GLU A 41 -3.75 -7.50 2.05
N MET A 42 -4.48 -6.69 1.29
CA MET A 42 -3.98 -5.90 0.17
C MET A 42 -3.47 -4.55 0.64
N VAL A 43 -2.37 -4.10 0.05
CA VAL A 43 -1.76 -2.80 0.29
C VAL A 43 -2.16 -1.84 -0.83
N PHE A 44 -2.60 -0.66 -0.43
CA PHE A 44 -3.03 0.43 -1.30
C PHE A 44 -2.18 1.66 -0.99
N GLU A 45 -1.38 2.12 -1.94
CA GLU A 45 -0.63 3.36 -1.82
C GLU A 45 -1.22 4.44 -2.73
N LEU A 46 -1.73 5.51 -2.15
CA LEU A 46 -2.32 6.63 -2.88
C LEU A 46 -1.34 7.81 -2.90
N VAL A 47 -0.94 8.22 -4.11
CA VAL A 47 0.02 9.29 -4.38
C VAL A 47 -0.70 10.47 -5.02
N ARG A 48 -0.45 11.67 -4.50
CA ARG A 48 -0.94 12.92 -5.07
C ARG A 48 -0.01 13.37 -6.20
N GLY A 49 -0.58 13.81 -7.32
CA GLY A 49 0.10 14.57 -8.37
C GLY A 49 -0.49 15.97 -8.48
N GLU A 50 0.12 16.81 -9.31
CA GLU A 50 -0.33 18.20 -9.53
C GLU A 50 -1.72 18.27 -10.15
N THR A 51 -2.00 17.40 -11.13
CA THR A 51 -3.26 17.36 -11.88
C THR A 51 -4.08 16.10 -11.62
N GLY A 52 -3.59 15.15 -10.81
CA GLY A 52 -4.25 13.86 -10.66
C GLY A 52 -3.78 13.06 -9.45
N ALA A 53 -4.24 11.82 -9.37
CA ALA A 53 -3.85 10.87 -8.34
C ALA A 53 -3.41 9.54 -8.96
N SER A 54 -2.48 8.86 -8.30
CA SER A 54 -2.06 7.50 -8.65
C SER A 54 -2.33 6.56 -7.48
N LEU A 55 -2.92 5.40 -7.76
CA LEU A 55 -3.11 4.31 -6.81
C LEU A 55 -2.22 3.14 -7.20
N TYR A 56 -1.42 2.64 -6.26
CA TYR A 56 -0.61 1.43 -6.44
C TYR A 56 -1.15 0.31 -5.58
N LEU A 57 -1.28 -0.88 -6.17
CA LEU A 57 -1.79 -2.08 -5.49
C LEU A 57 -0.66 -3.07 -5.23
N ARG A 58 -0.60 -3.63 -4.03
CA ARG A 58 0.26 -4.79 -3.74
C ARG A 58 -0.50 -5.84 -2.95
N ASP A 59 -0.22 -7.10 -3.22
CA ASP A 59 -0.71 -8.25 -2.48
C ASP A 59 0.47 -8.92 -1.78
N HIS A 60 0.45 -9.00 -0.45
CA HIS A 60 1.56 -9.53 0.34
C HIS A 60 2.93 -8.94 -0.07
N GLY A 61 2.96 -7.63 -0.35
CA GLY A 61 4.16 -6.90 -0.75
C GLY A 61 4.54 -7.01 -2.22
N LYS A 62 3.86 -7.84 -3.02
CA LYS A 62 4.12 -8.01 -4.46
C LYS A 62 3.20 -7.13 -5.31
N PRO A 63 3.65 -6.60 -6.46
CA PRO A 63 2.78 -5.87 -7.39
C PRO A 63 1.52 -6.67 -7.74
N TYR A 64 0.35 -6.07 -7.61
CA TYR A 64 -0.93 -6.68 -7.98
C TYR A 64 -1.44 -6.09 -9.30
N PRO A 65 -1.68 -6.90 -10.36
CA PRO A 65 -2.00 -6.39 -11.69
C PRO A 65 -3.30 -5.59 -11.76
N THR A 66 -3.21 -4.29 -12.10
CA THR A 66 -4.39 -3.41 -12.13
C THR A 66 -5.31 -3.66 -13.31
N ALA A 67 -4.86 -4.38 -14.33
CA ALA A 67 -5.71 -4.81 -15.44
C ALA A 67 -6.85 -5.76 -15.02
N LYS A 68 -6.78 -6.35 -13.82
CA LYS A 68 -7.81 -7.25 -13.26
C LYS A 68 -8.91 -6.51 -12.51
N VAL A 69 -8.74 -5.22 -12.24
CA VAL A 69 -9.63 -4.46 -11.36
C VAL A 69 -10.14 -3.19 -12.04
N THR A 70 -11.31 -2.75 -11.60
CA THR A 70 -11.81 -1.39 -11.82
C THR A 70 -11.77 -0.63 -10.52
N GLY A 71 -11.82 0.70 -10.60
CA GLY A 71 -11.95 1.51 -9.39
C GLY A 71 -12.46 2.91 -9.62
N ASP A 72 -12.89 3.51 -8.51
CA ASP A 72 -13.37 4.88 -8.43
C ASP A 72 -12.69 5.57 -7.25
N ILE A 73 -12.46 6.87 -7.39
CA ILE A 73 -11.94 7.74 -6.34
C ILE A 73 -12.91 8.88 -6.09
N THR A 74 -13.25 9.09 -4.83
CA THR A 74 -14.04 10.20 -4.34
C THR A 74 -13.21 11.04 -3.38
N VAL A 75 -13.03 12.32 -3.68
CA VAL A 75 -12.32 13.29 -2.84
C VAL A 75 -13.34 14.21 -2.16
N LEU A 76 -13.28 14.29 -0.84
CA LEU A 76 -14.08 15.20 -0.02
C LEU A 76 -13.17 16.23 0.63
N ALA A 77 -13.30 17.49 0.25
CA ALA A 77 -12.48 18.59 0.78
C ALA A 77 -13.29 19.88 0.81
N ASN A 78 -13.18 20.66 1.90
CA ASN A 78 -13.81 21.98 2.03
C ASN A 78 -15.32 22.00 1.70
N GLY A 79 -16.05 20.96 2.11
CA GLY A 79 -17.48 20.80 1.83
C GLY A 79 -17.83 20.45 0.37
N LYS A 80 -16.84 20.21 -0.49
CA LYS A 80 -17.01 19.80 -1.88
C LYS A 80 -16.68 18.33 -2.08
N LYS A 81 -17.30 17.73 -3.09
CA LYS A 81 -17.07 16.37 -3.56
C LYS A 81 -16.56 16.42 -5.00
N ALA A 82 -15.52 15.66 -5.29
CA ALA A 82 -15.05 15.36 -6.64
C ALA A 82 -14.96 13.85 -6.82
N ASP A 83 -15.41 13.34 -7.96
CA ASP A 83 -15.38 11.91 -8.30
C ASP A 83 -14.63 11.73 -9.62
N ALA A 84 -13.82 10.68 -9.71
CA ALA A 84 -13.16 10.28 -10.94
C ALA A 84 -12.99 8.75 -11.01
N ALA A 85 -12.91 8.22 -12.22
CA ALA A 85 -12.59 6.82 -12.43
C ALA A 85 -11.08 6.59 -12.28
N LEU A 86 -10.69 5.48 -11.66
CA LEU A 86 -9.33 4.97 -11.67
C LEU A 86 -9.16 4.03 -12.86
N THR A 87 -8.27 4.37 -13.76
CA THR A 87 -7.94 3.56 -14.94
C THR A 87 -6.59 2.89 -14.75
N ALA A 88 -6.47 1.63 -15.18
CA ALA A 88 -5.20 0.92 -15.15
C ALA A 88 -4.16 1.67 -16.02
N ALA A 89 -2.97 1.89 -15.46
CA ALA A 89 -1.90 2.68 -16.06
C ALA A 89 -0.56 1.89 -16.10
N GLY A 90 -0.66 0.56 -16.21
CA GLY A 90 0.47 -0.37 -16.26
C GLY A 90 0.78 -1.04 -14.93
N ASP A 91 1.31 -2.26 -15.01
CA ASP A 91 1.68 -3.12 -13.89
C ASP A 91 0.65 -3.11 -12.74
N ASN A 92 0.99 -2.49 -11.61
CA ASN A 92 0.16 -2.37 -10.43
C ASN A 92 -0.37 -0.96 -10.16
N LYS A 93 -0.30 -0.07 -11.16
CA LYS A 93 -0.68 1.34 -11.06
C LYS A 93 -2.05 1.60 -11.69
N MET A 94 -2.84 2.46 -11.05
CA MET A 94 -4.02 3.10 -11.60
C MET A 94 -3.88 4.63 -11.50
N THR A 95 -4.52 5.37 -12.39
CA THR A 95 -4.51 6.85 -12.39
C THR A 95 -5.92 7.42 -12.48
N ALA A 96 -6.13 8.58 -11.88
CA ALA A 96 -7.37 9.35 -12.00
C ALA A 96 -7.05 10.84 -12.16
N ASP A 97 -7.83 11.53 -13.00
CA ASP A 97 -7.76 12.98 -13.19
C ASP A 97 -8.56 13.69 -12.08
N VAL A 98 -7.99 13.67 -10.87
CA VAL A 98 -8.56 14.33 -9.69
C VAL A 98 -7.47 14.85 -8.77
N VAL A 99 -7.60 16.12 -8.38
CA VAL A 99 -6.69 16.75 -7.41
C VAL A 99 -7.12 16.38 -6.00
N ILE A 100 -6.15 16.09 -5.13
CA ILE A 100 -6.36 15.81 -3.70
C ILE A 100 -5.74 16.96 -2.87
N PRO A 101 -6.55 17.93 -2.42
CA PRO A 101 -6.07 19.01 -1.56
C PRO A 101 -5.59 18.51 -0.19
N ASP A 102 -4.81 19.34 0.51
CA ASP A 102 -4.52 19.11 1.94
C ASP A 102 -5.82 19.10 2.77
N GLY A 103 -5.87 18.25 3.79
CA GLY A 103 -7.06 18.06 4.63
C GLY A 103 -8.17 17.21 3.99
N ALA A 104 -7.97 16.68 2.78
CA ALA A 104 -8.99 15.92 2.07
C ALA A 104 -9.21 14.53 2.69
N LYS A 105 -10.48 14.11 2.76
CA LYS A 105 -10.86 12.71 2.99
C LYS A 105 -11.11 12.06 1.64
N VAL A 106 -10.39 10.98 1.36
CA VAL A 106 -10.49 10.29 0.07
C VAL A 106 -11.03 8.88 0.29
N LEU A 107 -12.03 8.51 -0.50
CA LEU A 107 -12.54 7.14 -0.58
C LEU A 107 -12.11 6.56 -1.93
N VAL A 108 -11.46 5.42 -1.89
CA VAL A 108 -11.10 4.66 -3.08
C VAL A 108 -11.86 3.35 -3.03
N LYS A 109 -12.58 3.02 -4.10
CA LYS A 109 -13.27 1.74 -4.24
C LYS A 109 -12.59 0.97 -5.37
N VAL A 110 -12.15 -0.25 -5.08
CA VAL A 110 -11.53 -1.15 -6.08
C VAL A 110 -12.34 -2.45 -6.14
N LYS A 111 -12.53 -2.99 -7.33
CA LYS A 111 -13.29 -4.22 -7.54
C LYS A 111 -12.60 -5.11 -8.58
N GLU A 112 -12.35 -6.37 -8.20
CA GLU A 112 -12.03 -7.45 -9.14
C GLU A 112 -13.33 -8.09 -9.65
N SER A 113 -13.35 -8.51 -10.92
CA SER A 113 -14.53 -9.18 -11.50
C SER A 113 -14.85 -10.47 -10.74
N GLY A 114 -16.11 -10.68 -10.37
CA GLY A 114 -16.54 -11.84 -9.58
C GLY A 114 -16.31 -11.73 -8.07
N HIS A 115 -15.70 -10.64 -7.57
CA HIS A 115 -15.45 -10.41 -6.15
C HIS A 115 -16.19 -9.17 -5.60
N HIS A 116 -16.31 -9.10 -4.28
CA HIS A 116 -16.80 -7.91 -3.59
C HIS A 116 -15.80 -6.76 -3.72
N SER A 117 -16.30 -5.54 -3.80
CA SER A 117 -15.44 -4.36 -3.84
C SER A 117 -14.80 -4.08 -2.48
N VAL A 118 -13.54 -3.70 -2.49
CA VAL A 118 -12.84 -3.14 -1.32
C VAL A 118 -12.98 -1.63 -1.35
N THR A 119 -13.31 -1.02 -0.20
CA THR A 119 -13.33 0.45 -0.05
C THR A 119 -12.27 0.86 0.96
N VAL A 120 -11.35 1.71 0.55
CA VAL A 120 -10.22 2.19 1.34
C VAL A 120 -10.39 3.67 1.61
N ARG A 121 -10.14 4.09 2.86
CA ARG A 121 -10.25 5.50 3.27
C ARG A 121 -8.87 6.08 3.57
N PHE A 122 -8.59 7.23 2.97
CA PHE A 122 -7.36 8.00 3.18
C PHE A 122 -7.70 9.37 3.76
N THR A 123 -6.71 9.96 4.42
CA THR A 123 -6.75 11.35 4.89
C THR A 123 -5.43 11.99 4.51
N PHE A 124 -5.52 13.15 3.87
CA PHE A 124 -4.40 14.00 3.46
C PHE A 124 -4.46 15.34 4.20
#